data_AF-A0A7X9E454-F1
#
_entry.id   AF-A0A7X9E454-F1
#
_cell.length_a   1.000
_cell.length_b   1.000
_cell.length_c   1.000
_cell.angle_alpha   90.00
_cell.angle_beta   90.00
_cell.angle_gamma   90.00
#
_symmetry.space_group_name_H-M   'P 1'
#
loop_
_entity.id
_entity.type
_entity.pdbx_description
1 polymer ?
#
loop_
_entity_poly.entity_id
_entity_poly.type
_entity_poly.pdbx_seq_one_letter_code
_entity_poly.pdbx_strand_id
1 'polypeptide(L)'
;MHLNKFYIMLSAIILFGFGCGRIETESEINEYSICLGEFVKYEDADLFKSKLDFELWDKLKVKTTEEKYFLIYGNYITSFEAGKKALELFNKKLINNYKILHNEKYVFDEFSNVLYIGRYQGRPSVYIYNMVTKQSKLFWSRWGRKVVTLNHSRDRSYAFFVTALGFGKQGSFPYIRDVRVYRFTSLTEQIEELDELQDGLQVYTYWDVKDTFKVNITKTDSIKADLLIQKIYSYQYQGKSEEVNQRFFSITKDGFPKPPDIQPKLISNNNYKVIRTAKLDADSYVYLKELKEGSESLICNFTGTLYNAVWSNDDRYLFLIIRNKPVSRNGSSNEQELMIIDTEQKKLLVTFHGNFFQNILVNGNFLFYETISNGEAVIPVYDIVNDDIYDVIKMPGGCGINNLNK
;
A
#
# COMPACT_ATOMS: atom_id res chain seq x y z
N MET A 1 89.63 -17.78 25.24
CA MET A 1 89.68 -17.16 23.90
C MET A 1 88.25 -16.68 23.62
N HIS A 2 87.88 -15.46 24.03
CA HIS A 2 88.04 -14.20 23.27
C HIS A 2 87.34 -14.32 21.89
N LEU A 3 86.44 -13.43 21.44
CA LEU A 3 86.35 -11.99 21.64
C LEU A 3 85.05 -11.47 20.94
N ASN A 4 84.52 -10.34 21.42
CA ASN A 4 83.87 -9.21 20.68
C ASN A 4 82.59 -9.44 19.86
N LYS A 5 81.45 -8.78 20.16
CA LYS A 5 81.12 -7.33 20.15
C LYS A 5 81.53 -6.56 18.87
N PHE A 6 80.49 -5.99 18.24
CA PHE A 6 80.43 -4.68 17.55
C PHE A 6 80.81 -4.56 16.06
N TYR A 7 79.81 -4.20 15.24
CA TYR A 7 79.69 -3.05 14.29
C TYR A 7 78.70 -3.47 13.17
N ILE A 8 77.46 -2.95 13.11
CA ILE A 8 77.02 -1.62 12.61
C ILE A 8 76.90 -1.60 11.07
N MET A 9 75.75 -1.09 10.64
CA MET A 9 75.42 -0.57 9.31
C MET A 9 75.35 -1.56 8.13
N LEU A 10 74.13 -1.96 7.79
CA LEU A 10 73.69 -1.88 6.39
C LEU A 10 72.16 -1.74 6.33
N SER A 11 71.72 -0.53 5.99
CA SER A 11 70.60 -0.24 5.07
C SER A 11 69.23 -0.84 5.43
N ALA A 12 68.30 -0.09 6.05
CA ALA A 12 67.54 0.97 5.38
C ALA A 12 67.08 0.59 3.95
N ILE A 13 66.25 -0.46 3.84
CA ILE A 13 65.43 -0.70 2.64
C ILE A 13 63.97 -0.89 3.10
N ILE A 14 63.25 0.22 3.07
CA ILE A 14 61.96 0.39 2.39
C ILE A 14 61.05 -0.85 2.44
N LEU A 15 60.25 -0.94 3.49
CA LEU A 15 59.00 -1.69 3.52
C LEU A 15 57.87 -0.78 4.04
N PHE A 16 57.76 0.42 3.45
CA PHE A 16 56.49 1.14 3.37
C PHE A 16 55.75 0.63 2.13
N GLY A 17 55.28 -0.62 2.22
CA GLY A 17 54.27 -1.13 1.32
C GLY A 17 52.96 -0.46 1.68
N PHE A 18 52.56 0.51 0.86
CA PHE A 18 51.27 1.16 0.87
C PHE A 18 50.15 0.14 0.97
N GLY A 19 49.65 -0.07 2.19
CA GLY A 19 48.30 -0.51 2.43
C GLY A 19 47.34 0.63 2.07
N CYS A 20 47.22 0.94 0.78
CA CYS A 20 45.99 1.54 0.26
C CYS A 20 44.92 0.45 0.33
N GLY A 21 44.44 0.18 1.55
CA GLY A 21 43.10 -0.32 1.71
C GLY A 21 42.22 0.70 1.02
N ARG A 22 41.60 0.29 -0.10
CA ARG A 22 40.43 0.99 -0.60
C ARG A 22 39.52 1.13 0.60
N ILE A 23 39.34 2.37 1.07
CA ILE A 23 38.12 2.74 1.76
C ILE A 23 37.07 2.39 0.73
N GLU A 24 36.41 1.25 0.93
CA GLU A 24 35.09 1.04 0.37
C GLU A 24 34.32 2.25 0.85
N THR A 25 34.16 3.24 -0.02
CA THR A 25 33.03 4.14 0.10
C THR A 25 31.85 3.20 0.03
N GLU A 26 31.35 2.79 1.21
CA GLU A 26 29.96 2.40 1.39
C GLU A 26 29.22 3.41 0.55
N SER A 27 28.72 2.95 -0.60
CA SER A 27 27.77 3.74 -1.38
C SER A 27 26.73 4.13 -0.36
N GLU A 28 26.65 5.41 -0.01
CA GLU A 28 25.67 5.94 0.93
C GLU A 28 24.30 5.58 0.37
N ILE A 29 23.81 4.39 0.75
CA ILE A 29 22.41 4.06 0.63
C ILE A 29 21.79 5.09 1.56
N ASN A 30 21.02 6.00 0.99
CA ASN A 30 20.27 6.99 1.75
C ASN A 30 19.26 6.23 2.63
N GLU A 31 19.68 5.85 3.83
CA GLU A 31 18.94 4.96 4.71
C GLU A 31 17.87 5.73 5.48
N TYR A 32 16.72 5.10 5.65
CA TYR A 32 15.66 5.58 6.52
C TYR A 32 15.96 5.17 7.96
N SER A 33 15.63 6.01 8.93
CA SER A 33 15.79 5.71 10.35
C SER A 33 14.60 6.18 11.18
N ILE A 34 14.37 5.54 12.32
CA ILE A 34 13.34 5.96 13.27
C ILE A 34 13.95 6.99 14.23
N CYS A 35 13.50 8.23 14.17
CA CYS A 35 13.90 9.29 15.09
C CYS A 35 13.06 9.26 16.36
N LEU A 36 13.72 9.08 17.50
CA LEU A 36 13.09 9.05 18.82
C LEU A 36 13.12 10.42 19.51
N GLY A 37 14.02 11.30 19.08
CA GLY A 37 14.14 12.66 19.61
C GLY A 37 15.14 13.51 18.83
N GLU A 38 14.96 14.83 18.94
CA GLU A 38 15.81 15.88 18.39
C GLU A 38 16.27 16.76 19.55
N PHE A 39 17.58 17.03 19.63
CA PHE A 39 18.22 17.68 20.76
C PHE A 39 19.21 18.74 20.29
N VAL A 40 19.39 19.80 21.08
CA VAL A 40 20.39 20.85 20.82
C VAL A 40 21.77 20.44 21.31
N LYS A 41 21.83 19.58 22.34
CA LYS A 41 23.07 19.12 22.97
C LYS A 41 23.17 17.61 22.95
N TYR A 42 24.39 17.10 22.82
CA TYR A 42 24.67 15.67 22.85
C TYR A 42 24.28 15.04 24.20
N GLU A 43 24.55 15.73 25.31
CA GLU A 43 24.28 15.25 26.66
C GLU A 43 22.77 15.03 26.89
N ASP A 44 21.91 15.85 26.29
CA ASP A 44 20.47 15.69 26.37
C ASP A 44 20.00 14.45 25.60
N ALA A 45 20.61 14.18 24.43
CA ALA A 45 20.33 12.99 23.64
C ALA A 45 20.80 11.71 24.36
N ASP A 46 21.98 11.75 24.98
CA ASP A 46 22.54 10.63 25.75
C ASP A 46 21.74 10.36 27.03
N LEU A 47 21.34 11.42 27.75
CA LEU A 47 20.45 11.30 28.90
C LEU A 47 19.10 10.70 28.49
N PHE A 48 18.53 11.11 27.36
CA PHE A 48 17.30 10.51 26.84
C PHE A 48 17.51 9.03 26.48
N LYS A 49 18.62 8.68 25.80
CA LYS A 49 18.99 7.30 25.48
C LYS A 49 19.08 6.44 26.74
N SER A 50 19.65 6.94 27.84
CA SER A 50 19.78 6.21 29.10
C SER A 50 18.45 5.87 29.77
N LYS A 51 17.37 6.59 29.42
CA LYS A 51 16.01 6.38 29.94
C LYS A 51 15.19 5.43 29.08
N LEU A 52 15.68 5.07 27.88
CA LEU A 52 15.02 4.09 27.02
C LEU A 52 15.33 2.67 27.49
N ASP A 53 14.45 1.75 27.12
CA ASP A 53 14.62 0.33 27.38
C ASP A 53 15.95 -0.19 26.81
N PHE A 54 16.65 -1.02 27.59
CA PHE A 54 17.96 -1.57 27.23
C PHE A 54 17.89 -2.46 25.99
N GLU A 55 16.73 -3.05 25.69
CA GLU A 55 16.49 -3.83 24.46
C GLU A 55 16.72 -3.01 23.18
N LEU A 56 16.67 -1.67 23.27
CA LEU A 56 16.88 -0.80 22.12
C LEU A 56 18.35 -0.42 21.89
N TRP A 57 19.21 -0.54 22.91
CA TRP A 57 20.50 0.15 22.95
C TRP A 57 21.44 -0.23 21.81
N ASP A 58 21.45 -1.51 21.41
CA ASP A 58 22.33 -2.03 20.35
C ASP A 58 22.09 -1.39 18.98
N LYS A 59 20.89 -0.82 18.77
CA LYS A 59 20.50 -0.20 17.50
C LYS A 59 20.36 1.31 17.58
N LEU A 60 20.60 1.90 18.75
CA LEU A 60 20.51 3.34 18.98
C LEU A 60 21.82 4.04 18.64
N LYS A 61 21.72 5.04 17.76
CA LYS A 61 22.84 5.91 17.38
C LYS A 61 22.43 7.37 17.59
N VAL A 62 23.38 8.21 17.99
CA VAL A 62 23.20 9.67 17.97
C VAL A 62 23.82 10.17 16.67
N LYS A 63 22.98 10.65 15.76
CA LYS A 63 23.43 11.28 14.51
C LYS A 63 23.52 12.79 14.74
N THR A 64 24.63 13.40 14.34
CA THR A 64 24.85 14.84 14.47
C THR A 64 24.67 15.53 13.12
N THR A 65 24.10 16.72 13.16
CA THR A 65 24.15 17.73 12.10
C THR A 65 24.89 18.95 12.63
N GLU A 66 25.08 20.00 11.82
CA GLU A 66 25.73 21.23 12.29
C GLU A 66 24.97 21.91 13.45
N GLU A 67 23.65 21.71 13.53
CA GLU A 67 22.79 22.43 14.48
C GLU A 67 22.17 21.53 15.57
N LYS A 68 22.07 20.21 15.31
CA LYS A 68 21.17 19.32 16.07
C LYS A 68 21.72 17.90 16.20
N TYR A 69 21.32 17.22 17.26
CA TYR A 69 21.55 15.82 17.53
C TYR A 69 20.23 15.04 17.43
N PHE A 70 20.23 13.98 16.63
CA PHE A 70 19.09 13.08 16.46
C PHE A 70 19.40 11.74 17.12
N LEU A 71 18.56 11.31 18.07
CA LEU A 71 18.60 9.94 18.55
C LEU A 71 17.80 9.06 17.58
N ILE A 72 18.50 8.21 16.84
CA ILE A 72 17.93 7.36 15.80
C ILE A 72 18.03 5.88 16.17
N TYR A 73 17.05 5.10 15.72
CA TYR A 73 16.99 3.65 15.85
C TYR A 73 16.96 3.00 14.47
N GLY A 74 17.94 2.12 14.24
CA GLY A 74 18.00 1.28 13.04
C GLY A 74 18.19 2.03 11.73
N ASN A 75 18.42 1.24 10.68
CA ASN A 75 18.58 1.67 9.31
C ASN A 75 17.70 0.79 8.42
N TYR A 76 16.91 1.40 7.53
CA TYR A 76 15.88 0.73 6.74
C TYR A 76 15.94 1.19 5.28
N ILE A 77 15.50 0.32 4.38
CA ILE A 77 15.57 0.58 2.94
C ILE A 77 14.45 1.54 2.51
N THR A 78 13.31 1.53 3.22
CA THR A 78 12.12 2.33 2.90
C THR A 78 11.51 2.98 4.13
N SER A 79 10.76 4.06 3.94
CA SER A 79 9.94 4.66 5.01
C SER A 79 8.91 3.66 5.55
N PHE A 80 8.31 2.87 4.67
CA PHE A 80 7.41 1.78 5.05
C PHE A 80 8.01 0.80 6.07
N GLU A 81 9.23 0.31 5.85
CA GLU A 81 9.90 -0.62 6.77
C GLU A 81 10.22 0.03 8.11
N ALA A 82 10.72 1.27 8.08
CA ALA A 82 11.01 2.05 9.28
C ALA A 82 9.72 2.28 10.10
N GLY A 83 8.63 2.68 9.44
CA GLY A 83 7.31 2.88 10.05
C GLY A 83 6.71 1.60 10.63
N LYS A 84 6.81 0.47 9.91
CA LYS A 84 6.38 -0.85 10.42
C LYS A 84 7.09 -1.18 11.73
N LYS A 85 8.41 -1.01 11.78
CA LYS A 85 9.18 -1.29 12.99
C LYS A 85 8.90 -0.28 14.09
N ALA A 86 8.71 0.99 13.76
CA ALA A 86 8.36 2.02 14.74
C ALA A 86 7.02 1.74 15.42
N LEU A 87 5.99 1.33 14.66
CA LEU A 87 4.70 0.95 15.25
C LEU A 87 4.83 -0.29 16.13
N GLU A 88 5.65 -1.29 15.75
CA GLU A 88 5.92 -2.46 16.60
C GLU A 88 6.51 -2.04 17.96
N LEU A 89 7.52 -1.17 17.95
CA LEU A 89 8.15 -0.66 19.18
C LEU A 89 7.17 0.18 20.01
N PHE A 90 6.33 0.99 19.35
CA PHE A 90 5.30 1.80 19.99
C PHE A 90 4.24 0.93 20.68
N ASN A 91 3.72 -0.11 19.99
CA ASN A 91 2.73 -1.03 20.56
C ASN A 91 3.30 -1.83 21.74
N LYS A 92 4.60 -2.13 21.73
CA LYS A 92 5.33 -2.74 22.85
C LYS A 92 5.62 -1.75 23.99
N LYS A 93 5.27 -0.47 23.85
CA LYS A 93 5.56 0.62 24.80
C LYS A 93 7.06 0.84 25.05
N LEU A 94 7.92 0.43 24.10
CA LEU A 94 9.36 0.67 24.17
C LEU A 94 9.71 2.11 23.77
N ILE A 95 8.83 2.76 22.99
CA ILE A 95 8.93 4.17 22.59
C ILE A 95 7.55 4.83 22.73
N ASN A 96 7.52 6.14 22.98
CA ASN A 96 6.27 6.90 23.17
C ASN A 96 5.90 7.80 21.99
N ASN A 97 6.86 8.10 21.11
CA ASN A 97 6.65 8.87 19.91
C ASN A 97 7.82 8.62 18.96
N TYR A 98 7.62 8.89 17.68
CA TYR A 98 8.69 8.82 16.70
C TYR A 98 8.37 9.64 15.44
N LYS A 99 9.40 9.86 14.63
CA LYS A 99 9.28 10.33 13.25
C LYS A 99 10.20 9.50 12.36
N ILE A 100 9.93 9.46 11.06
CA ILE A 100 10.84 8.82 10.10
C ILE A 100 11.79 9.88 9.55
N LEU A 101 13.08 9.58 9.55
CA LEU A 101 14.13 10.40 8.96
C LEU A 101 14.64 9.73 7.68
N HIS A 102 14.90 10.55 6.66
CA HIS A 102 15.68 10.19 5.48
C HIS A 102 16.56 11.38 5.12
N ASN A 103 17.88 11.17 5.02
CA ASN A 103 18.85 12.22 4.79
C ASN A 103 18.66 13.44 5.71
N GLU A 104 18.49 13.17 7.01
CA GLU A 104 18.32 14.19 8.08
C GLU A 104 17.06 15.05 7.97
N LYS A 105 16.15 14.71 7.05
CA LYS A 105 14.85 15.36 6.93
C LYS A 105 13.76 14.42 7.40
N TYR A 106 12.78 14.97 8.10
CA TYR A 106 11.57 14.22 8.39
C TYR A 106 10.82 13.93 7.10
N VAL A 107 10.37 12.68 6.97
CA VAL A 107 9.59 12.20 5.83
C VAL A 107 8.31 11.54 6.31
N PHE A 108 7.37 11.42 5.38
CA PHE A 108 6.10 10.77 5.58
C PHE A 108 6.27 9.33 6.05
N ASP A 109 5.64 8.96 7.17
CA ASP A 109 5.53 7.56 7.61
C ASP A 109 4.48 6.85 6.73
N GLU A 110 4.95 6.18 5.69
CA GLU A 110 4.12 5.45 4.72
C GLU A 110 3.33 4.29 5.35
N PHE A 111 3.85 3.73 6.45
CA PHE A 111 3.22 2.60 7.11
C PHE A 111 2.07 3.05 7.98
N SER A 112 2.30 4.03 8.85
CA SER A 112 1.30 4.41 9.84
C SER A 112 0.22 5.33 9.29
N ASN A 113 0.39 5.83 8.07
CA ASN A 113 -0.57 6.74 7.45
C ASN A 113 -1.24 6.09 6.23
N VAL A 114 -2.55 5.91 6.32
CA VAL A 114 -3.34 5.26 5.28
C VAL A 114 -4.34 6.24 4.70
N LEU A 115 -4.24 6.49 3.39
CA LEU A 115 -5.22 7.31 2.68
C LEU A 115 -6.50 6.51 2.42
N TYR A 116 -7.64 7.19 2.49
CA TYR A 116 -8.96 6.64 2.20
C TYR A 116 -9.90 7.75 1.76
N ILE A 117 -11.10 7.41 1.28
CA ILE A 117 -12.13 8.38 0.89
C ILE A 117 -13.17 8.49 2.00
N GLY A 118 -13.47 9.73 2.38
CA GLY A 118 -14.56 10.08 3.29
C GLY A 118 -15.33 11.29 2.79
N ARG A 119 -16.37 11.71 3.52
CA ARG A 119 -17.15 12.92 3.18
C ARG A 119 -16.69 14.12 3.99
N TYR A 120 -16.15 15.12 3.30
CA TYR A 120 -15.92 16.45 3.86
C TYR A 120 -17.03 17.40 3.39
N GLN A 121 -17.83 17.92 4.31
CA GLN A 121 -18.98 18.80 4.00
C GLN A 121 -19.90 18.19 2.93
N GLY A 122 -20.20 16.89 3.06
CA GLY A 122 -21.03 16.12 2.11
C GLY A 122 -20.34 15.71 0.80
N ARG A 123 -19.10 16.15 0.55
CA ARG A 123 -18.35 15.85 -0.68
C ARG A 123 -17.31 14.75 -0.47
N PRO A 124 -17.23 13.74 -1.36
CA PRO A 124 -16.13 12.78 -1.35
C PRO A 124 -14.78 13.50 -1.44
N SER A 125 -13.91 13.27 -0.46
CA SER A 125 -12.59 13.89 -0.28
C SER A 125 -11.61 12.84 0.23
N VAL A 126 -10.31 13.11 0.09
CA VAL A 126 -9.27 12.19 0.59
C VAL A 126 -8.99 12.53 2.05
N TYR A 127 -9.01 11.51 2.89
CA TYR A 127 -8.61 11.56 4.28
C TYR A 127 -7.36 10.71 4.50
N ILE A 128 -6.62 11.03 5.56
CA ILE A 128 -5.47 10.28 6.04
C ILE A 128 -5.79 9.78 7.45
N TYR A 129 -5.73 8.46 7.66
CA TYR A 129 -5.85 7.83 8.95
C TYR A 129 -4.46 7.50 9.48
N ASN A 130 -4.15 7.96 10.69
CA ASN A 130 -2.89 7.68 11.36
C ASN A 130 -3.07 6.57 12.40
N MET A 131 -2.40 5.43 12.19
CA MET A 131 -2.52 4.23 13.02
C MET A 131 -2.04 4.44 14.46
N VAL A 132 -1.00 5.24 14.67
CA VAL A 132 -0.45 5.51 16.02
C VAL A 132 -1.46 6.29 16.88
N THR A 133 -2.02 7.36 16.30
CA THR A 133 -2.93 8.27 17.00
C THR A 133 -4.39 7.84 16.91
N LYS A 134 -4.72 6.89 16.03
CA LYS A 134 -6.09 6.45 15.69
C LYS A 134 -6.99 7.63 15.27
N GLN A 135 -6.40 8.59 14.55
CA GLN A 135 -7.10 9.80 14.13
C GLN A 135 -7.10 9.94 12.62
N SER A 136 -8.24 10.41 12.11
CA SER A 136 -8.40 10.78 10.72
C SER A 136 -8.34 12.30 10.54
N LYS A 137 -7.63 12.75 9.51
CA LYS A 137 -7.54 14.16 9.12
C LYS A 137 -7.87 14.34 7.65
N LEU A 138 -8.42 15.50 7.30
CA LEU A 138 -8.63 15.85 5.90
C LEU A 138 -7.27 15.96 5.23
N PHE A 139 -7.05 15.18 4.18
CA PHE A 139 -5.79 15.16 3.44
C PHE A 139 -5.88 16.00 2.17
N TRP A 140 -6.95 15.83 1.40
CA TRP A 140 -7.18 16.61 0.20
C TRP A 140 -8.66 16.86 -0.04
N SER A 141 -8.99 18.12 -0.32
CA SER A 141 -10.28 18.56 -0.84
C SER A 141 -10.11 19.84 -1.64
N ARG A 142 -10.85 19.96 -2.75
CA ARG A 142 -10.90 21.18 -3.56
C ARG A 142 -12.35 21.58 -3.77
N TRP A 143 -12.64 22.87 -3.63
CA TRP A 143 -13.99 23.38 -3.85
C TRP A 143 -14.52 22.98 -5.24
N GLY A 144 -15.77 22.50 -5.28
CA GLY A 144 -16.42 22.04 -6.50
C GLY A 144 -16.01 20.64 -6.96
N ARG A 145 -14.94 20.04 -6.43
CA ARG A 145 -14.51 18.69 -6.84
C ARG A 145 -14.93 17.61 -5.85
N LYS A 146 -15.17 16.42 -6.41
CA LYS A 146 -15.51 15.20 -5.68
C LYS A 146 -14.54 14.11 -6.09
N VAL A 147 -13.92 13.44 -5.11
CA VAL A 147 -13.10 12.25 -5.37
C VAL A 147 -14.00 11.11 -5.82
N VAL A 148 -13.65 10.49 -6.95
CA VAL A 148 -14.39 9.39 -7.56
C VAL A 148 -13.74 8.06 -7.22
N THR A 149 -12.43 7.97 -7.38
CA THR A 149 -11.64 6.80 -6.97
C THR A 149 -10.30 7.21 -6.36
N LEU A 150 -9.78 6.36 -5.49
CA LEU A 150 -8.44 6.40 -4.89
C LEU A 150 -7.83 5.01 -5.06
N ASN A 151 -6.61 4.94 -5.58
CA ASN A 151 -5.92 3.68 -5.81
C ASN A 151 -4.48 3.84 -5.34
N HIS A 152 -4.05 2.91 -4.50
CA HIS A 152 -2.71 2.93 -3.97
C HIS A 152 -1.79 2.08 -4.84
N SER A 153 -0.56 2.54 -5.01
CA SER A 153 0.49 1.68 -5.52
C SER A 153 0.74 0.55 -4.54
N ARG A 154 1.23 -0.56 -5.06
CA ARG A 154 1.46 -1.76 -4.26
C ARG A 154 2.44 -1.51 -3.12
N ASP A 155 3.52 -0.80 -3.40
CA ASP A 155 4.58 -0.42 -2.45
C ASP A 155 4.24 0.81 -1.61
N ARG A 156 3.03 1.38 -1.75
CA ARG A 156 2.52 2.52 -0.98
C ARG A 156 3.24 3.86 -1.20
N SER A 157 4.25 3.89 -2.07
CA SER A 157 5.01 5.10 -2.39
C SER A 157 4.20 6.11 -3.24
N TYR A 158 3.15 5.66 -3.91
CA TYR A 158 2.26 6.51 -4.69
C TYR A 158 0.78 6.21 -4.40
N ALA A 159 -0.06 7.23 -4.55
CA ALA A 159 -1.50 7.04 -4.68
C ALA A 159 -2.03 7.87 -5.85
N PHE A 160 -2.89 7.28 -6.66
CA PHE A 160 -3.59 7.96 -7.74
C PHE A 160 -5.04 8.14 -7.36
N PHE A 161 -5.58 9.34 -7.56
CA PHE A 161 -6.99 9.57 -7.36
C PHE A 161 -7.59 10.39 -8.50
N VAL A 162 -8.80 9.99 -8.87
CA VAL A 162 -9.57 10.65 -9.91
C VAL A 162 -10.67 11.47 -9.28
N THR A 163 -10.88 12.66 -9.79
CA THR A 163 -11.91 13.58 -9.31
C THR A 163 -12.83 14.01 -10.44
N ALA A 164 -13.98 14.56 -10.10
CA ALA A 164 -14.90 15.19 -11.04
C ALA A 164 -15.56 16.41 -10.42
N LEU A 165 -15.93 17.39 -11.25
CA LEU A 165 -16.74 18.53 -10.83
C LEU A 165 -18.17 18.10 -10.46
N GLY A 166 -18.70 17.09 -11.16
CA GLY A 166 -19.99 16.51 -10.85
C GLY A 166 -20.18 15.15 -11.51
N PHE A 167 -20.90 14.27 -10.82
CA PHE A 167 -21.31 12.98 -11.36
C PHE A 167 -22.67 12.59 -10.79
N GLY A 168 -23.44 11.82 -11.55
CA GLY A 168 -24.80 11.45 -11.18
C GLY A 168 -25.51 10.70 -12.29
N LYS A 169 -26.84 10.81 -12.32
CA LYS A 169 -27.68 10.32 -13.40
C LYS A 169 -28.51 11.48 -13.94
N GLN A 170 -28.61 11.59 -15.27
CA GLN A 170 -29.51 12.50 -15.97
C GLN A 170 -30.47 11.64 -16.81
N GLY A 171 -31.71 11.50 -16.33
CA GLY A 171 -32.60 10.44 -16.82
C GLY A 171 -32.02 9.06 -16.54
N SER A 172 -31.98 8.20 -17.56
CA SER A 172 -31.41 6.85 -17.47
C SER A 172 -29.88 6.79 -17.64
N PHE A 173 -29.25 7.89 -18.08
CA PHE A 173 -27.82 7.89 -18.39
C PHE A 173 -26.98 8.42 -17.22
N PRO A 174 -25.89 7.74 -16.85
CA PRO A 174 -24.91 8.30 -15.93
C PRO A 174 -24.16 9.44 -16.62
N TYR A 175 -23.68 10.39 -15.83
CA TYR A 175 -22.80 11.44 -16.32
C TYR A 175 -21.66 11.68 -15.33
N ILE A 176 -20.53 12.15 -15.86
CA ILE A 176 -19.39 12.65 -15.13
C ILE A 176 -18.77 13.85 -15.86
N ARG A 177 -18.46 14.92 -15.14
CA ARG A 177 -17.98 16.21 -15.70
C ARG A 177 -16.61 16.59 -15.16
N ASP A 178 -15.76 17.16 -16.02
CA ASP A 178 -14.44 17.69 -15.72
C ASP A 178 -13.64 16.71 -14.86
N VAL A 179 -13.30 15.58 -15.48
CA VAL A 179 -12.59 14.48 -14.81
C VAL A 179 -11.12 14.86 -14.73
N ARG A 180 -10.50 14.79 -13.54
CA ARG A 180 -9.07 15.07 -13.37
C ARG A 180 -8.33 14.00 -12.62
N VAL A 181 -7.07 13.80 -13.00
CA VAL A 181 -6.21 12.78 -12.42
C VAL A 181 -5.15 13.45 -11.57
N TYR A 182 -5.01 12.97 -10.34
CA TYR A 182 -4.00 13.43 -9.39
C TYR A 182 -3.10 12.27 -8.96
N ARG A 183 -1.84 12.60 -8.65
CA ARG A 183 -0.88 11.69 -8.03
C ARG A 183 -0.39 12.29 -6.72
N PHE A 184 -0.42 11.49 -5.67
CA PHE A 184 0.29 11.73 -4.43
C PHE A 184 1.60 10.94 -4.43
N THR A 185 2.69 11.58 -4.02
CA THR A 185 4.01 10.96 -3.80
C THR A 185 4.38 11.07 -2.33
N SER A 186 4.59 9.94 -1.66
CA SER A 186 4.89 9.88 -0.22
C SER A 186 6.20 10.59 0.13
N LEU A 187 7.25 10.38 -0.66
CA LEU A 187 8.59 10.91 -0.40
C LEU A 187 8.63 12.44 -0.29
N THR A 188 7.88 13.12 -1.15
CA THR A 188 7.83 14.60 -1.20
C THR A 188 6.61 15.17 -0.52
N GLU A 189 5.66 14.32 -0.11
CA GLU A 189 4.34 14.69 0.39
C GLU A 189 3.55 15.61 -0.57
N GLN A 190 3.83 15.50 -1.86
CA GLN A 190 3.24 16.37 -2.88
C GLN A 190 2.09 15.70 -3.60
N ILE A 191 1.07 16.50 -3.90
CA ILE A 191 -0.04 16.15 -4.77
C ILE A 191 0.14 16.93 -6.07
N GLU A 192 0.24 16.22 -7.18
CA GLU A 192 0.36 16.77 -8.52
C GLU A 192 -0.92 16.49 -9.31
N GLU A 193 -1.46 17.51 -9.99
CA GLU A 193 -2.50 17.32 -11.01
C GLU A 193 -1.81 16.89 -12.31
N LEU A 194 -2.02 15.65 -12.73
CA LEU A 194 -1.35 15.10 -13.91
C LEU A 194 -2.06 15.48 -15.21
N ASP A 195 -3.40 15.48 -15.18
CA ASP A 195 -4.18 15.62 -16.41
C ASP A 195 -5.61 16.12 -16.15
N GLU A 196 -6.14 16.84 -17.14
CA GLU A 196 -7.53 17.26 -17.23
C GLU A 196 -8.20 16.49 -18.37
N LEU A 197 -9.04 15.54 -17.99
CA LEU A 197 -9.80 14.71 -18.91
C LEU A 197 -11.16 15.34 -19.22
N GLN A 198 -11.75 14.86 -20.30
CA GLN A 198 -13.05 15.31 -20.82
C GLN A 198 -14.24 14.87 -19.94
N ASP A 199 -15.42 15.39 -20.26
CA ASP A 199 -16.70 14.86 -19.76
C ASP A 199 -16.98 13.45 -20.32
N GLY A 200 -17.78 12.68 -19.61
CA GLY A 200 -18.17 11.34 -20.02
C GLY A 200 -19.46 10.85 -19.39
N LEU A 201 -19.82 9.63 -19.75
CA LEU A 201 -20.89 8.85 -19.12
C LEU A 201 -20.37 8.02 -17.95
N GLN A 202 -19.13 7.52 -18.05
CA GLN A 202 -18.56 6.61 -17.08
C GLN A 202 -17.04 6.81 -16.97
N VAL A 203 -16.53 6.68 -15.74
CA VAL A 203 -15.10 6.55 -15.47
C VAL A 203 -14.86 5.32 -14.60
N TYR A 204 -13.78 4.61 -14.84
CA TYR A 204 -13.25 3.61 -13.91
C TYR A 204 -11.73 3.56 -14.02
N THR A 205 -11.10 3.04 -12.98
CA THR A 205 -9.65 3.05 -12.82
C THR A 205 -9.15 1.70 -12.35
N TYR A 206 -7.96 1.32 -12.77
CA TYR A 206 -7.32 0.07 -12.35
C TYR A 206 -5.81 0.12 -12.55
N TRP A 207 -5.09 -0.74 -11.85
CA TRP A 207 -3.68 -1.03 -12.13
C TRP A 207 -3.61 -2.14 -13.19
N ASP A 208 -2.91 -1.88 -14.30
CA ASP A 208 -2.74 -2.86 -15.38
C ASP A 208 -1.55 -3.78 -15.10
N VAL A 209 -0.41 -3.15 -14.80
CA VAL A 209 0.81 -3.77 -14.30
C VAL A 209 1.29 -3.00 -13.08
N LYS A 210 2.37 -3.46 -12.42
CA LYS A 210 2.85 -2.94 -11.13
C LYS A 210 2.99 -1.40 -11.11
N ASP A 211 3.43 -0.80 -12.20
CA ASP A 211 3.81 0.61 -12.29
C ASP A 211 2.90 1.45 -13.19
N THR A 212 1.84 0.85 -13.76
CA THR A 212 0.99 1.52 -14.76
C THR A 212 -0.45 1.58 -14.28
N PHE A 213 -0.87 2.79 -13.91
CA PHE A 213 -2.24 3.13 -13.53
C PHE A 213 -3.04 3.53 -14.77
N LYS A 214 -4.24 2.97 -14.95
CA LYS A 214 -5.12 3.28 -16.08
C LYS A 214 -6.40 3.97 -15.65
N VAL A 215 -6.79 4.97 -16.44
CA VAL A 215 -8.07 5.68 -16.33
C VAL A 215 -8.84 5.51 -17.63
N ASN A 216 -10.01 4.89 -17.56
CA ASN A 216 -10.88 4.71 -18.71
C ASN A 216 -12.05 5.67 -18.59
N ILE A 217 -12.27 6.48 -19.63
CA ILE A 217 -13.43 7.36 -19.74
C ILE A 217 -14.25 7.03 -20.99
N THR A 218 -15.52 6.79 -20.79
CA THR A 218 -16.47 6.47 -21.86
C THR A 218 -17.37 7.66 -22.14
N LYS A 219 -17.56 8.02 -23.41
CA LYS A 219 -18.51 9.04 -23.85
C LYS A 219 -19.28 8.59 -25.09
N THR A 220 -20.37 9.28 -25.41
CA THR A 220 -21.06 9.11 -26.70
C THR A 220 -20.27 9.78 -27.82
N ASP A 221 -20.33 9.19 -29.01
CA ASP A 221 -19.94 9.89 -30.24
C ASP A 221 -20.92 11.04 -30.52
N SER A 222 -20.41 12.16 -31.05
CA SER A 222 -21.20 13.35 -31.31
C SER A 222 -22.10 13.24 -32.55
N ILE A 223 -21.81 12.29 -33.45
CA ILE A 223 -22.52 12.07 -34.71
C ILE A 223 -23.40 10.82 -34.62
N LYS A 224 -22.87 9.73 -34.05
CA LYS A 224 -23.54 8.43 -33.92
C LYS A 224 -23.95 8.16 -32.48
N ALA A 225 -25.21 8.43 -32.15
CA ALA A 225 -25.74 8.29 -30.79
C ALA A 225 -25.66 6.85 -30.23
N ASP A 226 -25.60 5.83 -31.09
CA ASP A 226 -25.45 4.43 -30.70
C ASP A 226 -23.98 4.02 -30.48
N LEU A 227 -23.02 4.89 -30.77
CA LEU A 227 -21.59 4.62 -30.63
C LEU A 227 -21.04 5.23 -29.35
N LEU A 228 -20.41 4.41 -28.52
CA LEU A 228 -19.63 4.82 -27.37
C LEU A 228 -18.15 4.77 -27.72
N ILE A 229 -17.43 5.82 -27.32
CA ILE A 229 -15.99 5.94 -27.43
C ILE A 229 -15.41 5.84 -26.02
N GLN A 230 -14.58 4.84 -25.78
CA GLN A 230 -13.79 4.73 -24.57
C GLN A 230 -12.35 5.16 -24.86
N LYS A 231 -11.87 6.17 -24.13
CA LYS A 231 -10.46 6.55 -24.10
C LYS A 231 -9.80 5.95 -22.87
N ILE A 232 -8.59 5.42 -23.03
CA ILE A 232 -7.80 4.76 -21.99
C ILE A 232 -6.51 5.56 -21.85
N TYR A 233 -6.32 6.17 -20.68
CA TYR A 233 -5.13 6.94 -20.32
C TYR A 233 -4.27 6.10 -19.40
N SER A 234 -2.97 6.02 -19.66
CA SER A 234 -2.00 5.27 -18.85
C SER A 234 -1.06 6.24 -18.16
N TYR A 235 -0.82 6.06 -16.86
CA TYR A 235 0.06 6.88 -16.05
C TYR A 235 1.08 5.98 -15.35
N GLN A 236 2.36 6.23 -15.60
CA GLN A 236 3.43 5.62 -14.82
C GLN A 236 3.62 6.35 -13.48
N TYR A 237 4.35 5.76 -12.54
CA TYR A 237 4.70 6.41 -11.27
C TYR A 237 5.31 7.81 -11.45
N GLN A 238 6.15 7.99 -12.47
CA GLN A 238 6.78 9.27 -12.79
C GLN A 238 5.81 10.31 -13.40
N GLY A 239 4.55 9.94 -13.66
CA GLY A 239 3.51 10.86 -14.13
C GLY A 239 3.46 11.05 -15.65
N LYS A 240 4.40 10.45 -16.38
CA LYS A 240 4.40 10.43 -17.84
C LYS A 240 3.19 9.63 -18.34
N SER A 241 2.33 10.29 -19.12
CA SER A 241 1.26 9.61 -19.87
C SER A 241 1.75 9.31 -21.28
N GLU A 242 1.94 8.04 -21.61
CA GLU A 242 2.20 7.63 -22.98
C GLU A 242 1.06 6.71 -23.40
N GLU A 243 0.35 7.14 -24.44
CA GLU A 243 -0.76 6.46 -25.12
C GLU A 243 -2.17 6.69 -24.57
N VAL A 244 -2.97 7.41 -25.37
CA VAL A 244 -4.43 7.37 -25.32
C VAL A 244 -4.91 6.28 -26.27
N ASN A 245 -5.14 5.09 -25.73
CA ASN A 245 -5.77 4.02 -26.51
C ASN A 245 -7.28 4.28 -26.61
N GLN A 246 -7.88 3.99 -27.77
CA GLN A 246 -9.31 4.20 -27.99
C GLN A 246 -10.00 2.90 -28.39
N ARG A 247 -11.20 2.68 -27.83
CA ARG A 247 -12.08 1.57 -28.17
C ARG A 247 -13.46 2.10 -28.50
N PHE A 248 -14.14 1.41 -29.41
CA PHE A 248 -15.47 1.75 -29.87
C PHE A 248 -16.44 0.63 -29.50
N PHE A 249 -17.62 0.99 -29.02
CA PHE A 249 -18.67 0.06 -28.63
C PHE A 249 -19.99 0.53 -29.21
N SER A 250 -20.78 -0.37 -29.80
CA SER A 250 -22.16 -0.09 -30.16
C SER A 250 -23.07 -0.41 -28.99
N ILE A 251 -23.88 0.55 -28.53
CA ILE A 251 -24.81 0.36 -27.41
C ILE A 251 -25.79 -0.78 -27.70
N THR A 252 -26.21 -0.94 -28.95
CA THR A 252 -27.21 -1.94 -29.35
C THR A 252 -26.63 -3.34 -29.49
N LYS A 253 -25.33 -3.47 -29.81
CA LYS A 253 -24.67 -4.76 -30.02
C LYS A 253 -23.83 -5.20 -28.81
N ASP A 254 -23.01 -4.29 -28.29
CA ASP A 254 -22.01 -4.56 -27.26
C ASP A 254 -22.47 -4.12 -25.87
N GLY A 255 -23.42 -3.18 -25.81
CA GLY A 255 -23.84 -2.53 -24.57
C GLY A 255 -22.83 -1.51 -24.05
N PHE A 256 -22.92 -1.18 -22.76
CA PHE A 256 -21.95 -0.29 -22.11
C PHE A 256 -20.64 -1.03 -21.82
N PRO A 257 -19.47 -0.39 -22.05
CA PRO A 257 -18.20 -1.00 -21.72
C PRO A 257 -18.11 -1.28 -20.21
N LYS A 258 -17.58 -2.45 -19.88
CA LYS A 258 -17.39 -2.90 -18.51
C LYS A 258 -15.93 -2.70 -18.09
N PRO A 259 -15.66 -2.45 -16.79
CA PRO A 259 -14.29 -2.56 -16.29
C PRO A 259 -13.72 -3.95 -16.56
N PRO A 260 -12.40 -4.09 -16.72
CA PRO A 260 -11.76 -5.39 -16.86
C PRO A 260 -12.18 -6.34 -15.74
N ASP A 261 -12.40 -7.62 -16.09
CA ASP A 261 -12.70 -8.63 -15.08
C ASP A 261 -11.52 -8.78 -14.12
N ILE A 262 -11.82 -8.81 -12.83
CA ILE A 262 -10.80 -9.08 -11.80
C ILE A 262 -10.33 -10.52 -11.98
N GLN A 263 -9.03 -10.69 -12.21
CA GLN A 263 -8.38 -11.99 -12.30
C GLN A 263 -7.64 -12.27 -10.99
N PRO A 264 -7.94 -13.39 -10.30
CA PRO A 264 -7.23 -13.76 -9.08
C PRO A 264 -5.72 -13.87 -9.32
N LYS A 265 -4.91 -13.21 -8.49
CA LYS A 265 -3.46 -13.32 -8.58
C LYS A 265 -2.98 -14.63 -7.95
N LEU A 266 -2.80 -15.65 -8.79
CA LEU A 266 -2.45 -17.00 -8.32
C LEU A 266 -0.95 -17.19 -7.97
N ILE A 267 -0.09 -16.27 -8.38
CA ILE A 267 1.36 -16.34 -8.16
C ILE A 267 1.77 -15.24 -7.19
N SER A 268 2.60 -15.59 -6.20
CA SER A 268 3.16 -14.64 -5.24
C SER A 268 4.03 -13.58 -5.91
N ASN A 269 4.32 -12.53 -5.18
CA ASN A 269 5.04 -11.39 -5.73
C ASN A 269 6.51 -11.67 -6.03
N ASN A 270 7.13 -12.54 -5.24
CA ASN A 270 8.49 -13.05 -5.45
C ASN A 270 8.55 -14.20 -6.47
N ASN A 271 7.41 -14.62 -7.03
CA ASN A 271 7.27 -15.73 -7.97
C ASN A 271 7.75 -17.10 -7.42
N TYR A 272 7.83 -17.27 -6.09
CA TYR A 272 8.24 -18.55 -5.48
C TYR A 272 7.07 -19.38 -4.94
N LYS A 273 5.89 -18.77 -4.77
CA LYS A 273 4.68 -19.47 -4.30
C LYS A 273 3.58 -19.37 -5.35
N VAL A 274 2.83 -20.45 -5.50
CA VAL A 274 1.68 -20.51 -6.42
C VAL A 274 0.52 -21.16 -5.70
N ILE A 275 -0.69 -20.61 -5.88
CA ILE A 275 -1.92 -21.28 -5.50
C ILE A 275 -2.52 -22.03 -6.68
N ARG A 276 -2.91 -23.27 -6.41
CA ARG A 276 -3.65 -24.13 -7.32
C ARG A 276 -5.01 -24.44 -6.71
N THR A 277 -6.06 -24.21 -7.48
CA THR A 277 -7.43 -24.59 -7.08
C THR A 277 -7.83 -25.87 -7.80
N ALA A 278 -8.29 -26.89 -7.07
CA ALA A 278 -8.90 -28.08 -7.63
C ALA A 278 -10.37 -28.13 -7.23
N LYS A 279 -11.25 -28.46 -8.17
CA LYS A 279 -12.68 -28.55 -7.89
C LYS A 279 -13.10 -30.02 -7.80
N LEU A 280 -13.79 -30.37 -6.73
CA LEU A 280 -14.43 -31.67 -6.54
C LEU A 280 -15.86 -31.39 -6.07
N ASP A 281 -16.84 -31.78 -6.87
CA ASP A 281 -18.26 -31.51 -6.64
C ASP A 281 -18.56 -30.00 -6.44
N ALA A 282 -19.07 -29.64 -5.25
CA ALA A 282 -19.42 -28.27 -4.87
C ALA A 282 -18.23 -27.51 -4.26
N ASP A 283 -17.19 -28.22 -3.84
CA ASP A 283 -16.05 -27.67 -3.11
C ASP A 283 -14.88 -27.37 -4.05
N SER A 284 -14.19 -26.27 -3.76
CA SER A 284 -12.92 -25.92 -4.35
C SER A 284 -11.85 -26.01 -3.27
N TYR A 285 -10.83 -26.81 -3.52
CA TYR A 285 -9.68 -27.05 -2.65
C TYR A 285 -8.52 -26.18 -3.08
N VAL A 286 -7.90 -25.49 -2.12
CA VAL A 286 -6.76 -24.59 -2.34
C VAL A 286 -5.48 -25.26 -1.89
N TYR A 287 -4.55 -25.42 -2.83
CA TYR A 287 -3.22 -25.92 -2.60
C TYR A 287 -2.21 -24.78 -2.72
N LEU A 288 -1.26 -24.69 -1.79
CA LEU A 288 -0.11 -23.82 -1.86
C LEU A 288 1.10 -24.63 -2.30
N LYS A 289 1.71 -24.23 -3.42
CA LYS A 289 2.92 -24.83 -3.97
C LYS A 289 4.11 -23.91 -3.77
N GLU A 290 5.16 -24.43 -3.14
CA GLU A 290 6.45 -23.77 -2.97
C GLU A 290 7.38 -24.22 -4.11
N LEU A 291 7.67 -23.33 -5.06
CA LEU A 291 8.39 -23.69 -6.28
C LEU A 291 9.87 -24.04 -6.03
N LYS A 292 10.49 -23.44 -5.00
CA LYS A 292 11.89 -23.73 -4.65
C LYS A 292 12.07 -25.12 -4.07
N GLU A 293 11.13 -25.54 -3.22
CA GLU A 293 11.17 -26.84 -2.54
C GLU A 293 10.52 -27.95 -3.36
N GLY A 294 9.70 -27.59 -4.35
CA GLY A 294 8.83 -28.53 -5.06
C GLY A 294 7.70 -29.09 -4.19
N SER A 295 7.46 -28.50 -3.01
CA SER A 295 6.44 -28.97 -2.07
C SER A 295 5.07 -28.38 -2.40
N GLU A 296 4.01 -29.16 -2.17
CA GLU A 296 2.62 -28.70 -2.29
C GLU A 296 1.86 -29.12 -1.03
N SER A 297 1.00 -28.24 -0.51
CA SER A 297 0.21 -28.51 0.69
C SER A 297 -1.23 -28.06 0.47
N LEU A 298 -2.19 -28.90 0.85
CA LEU A 298 -3.60 -28.50 0.92
C LEU A 298 -3.77 -27.56 2.12
N ILE A 299 -4.34 -26.38 1.88
CA ILE A 299 -4.48 -25.35 2.92
C ILE A 299 -5.91 -25.28 3.44
N CYS A 300 -6.88 -25.19 2.53
CA CYS A 300 -8.28 -25.04 2.85
C CYS A 300 -9.16 -25.45 1.67
N ASN A 301 -10.47 -25.42 1.90
CA ASN A 301 -11.50 -25.55 0.88
C ASN A 301 -12.55 -24.45 1.06
N PHE A 302 -13.28 -24.15 -0.01
CA PHE A 302 -14.41 -23.23 0.00
C PHE A 302 -15.48 -23.66 -1.00
N THR A 303 -16.71 -23.20 -0.78
CA THR A 303 -17.79 -23.33 -1.76
C THR A 303 -17.95 -22.04 -2.56
N GLY A 304 -18.40 -22.12 -3.81
CA GLY A 304 -18.58 -20.93 -4.66
C GLY A 304 -17.45 -20.70 -5.66
N THR A 305 -17.17 -19.43 -5.97
CA THR A 305 -16.18 -19.05 -6.99
C THR A 305 -15.13 -18.12 -6.40
N LEU A 306 -13.85 -18.45 -6.60
CA LEU A 306 -12.73 -17.53 -6.30
C LEU A 306 -12.87 -16.29 -7.17
N TYR A 307 -13.21 -15.16 -6.54
CA TYR A 307 -13.38 -13.88 -7.22
C TYR A 307 -12.06 -13.14 -7.36
N ASN A 308 -11.26 -13.12 -6.29
CA ASN A 308 -9.96 -12.47 -6.31
C ASN A 308 -9.00 -13.16 -5.31
N ALA A 309 -7.71 -13.00 -5.56
CA ALA A 309 -6.63 -13.43 -4.68
C ALA A 309 -5.60 -12.31 -4.61
N VAL A 310 -5.26 -11.87 -3.39
CA VAL A 310 -4.34 -10.76 -3.14
C VAL A 310 -3.24 -11.24 -2.21
N TRP A 311 -1.99 -10.99 -2.58
CA TRP A 311 -0.82 -11.32 -1.75
C TRP A 311 -0.39 -10.09 -0.94
N SER A 312 0.02 -10.28 0.32
CA SER A 312 0.73 -9.25 1.06
C SER A 312 2.04 -8.91 0.36
N ASN A 313 2.58 -7.71 0.60
CA ASN A 313 3.78 -7.26 -0.10
C ASN A 313 5.02 -8.13 0.14
N ASP A 314 5.11 -8.72 1.33
CA ASP A 314 6.15 -9.66 1.76
C ASP A 314 5.83 -11.14 1.44
N ASP A 315 4.72 -11.40 0.74
CA ASP A 315 4.21 -12.74 0.41
C ASP A 315 3.87 -13.65 1.60
N ARG A 316 3.92 -13.12 2.83
CA ARG A 316 3.61 -13.86 4.06
C ARG A 316 2.14 -14.23 4.17
N TYR A 317 1.24 -13.38 3.69
CA TYR A 317 -0.20 -13.59 3.74
C TYR A 317 -0.82 -13.62 2.35
N LEU A 318 -1.83 -14.46 2.21
CA LEU A 318 -2.67 -14.55 1.03
C LEU A 318 -4.14 -14.36 1.43
N PHE A 319 -4.81 -13.46 0.73
CA PHE A 319 -6.20 -13.11 0.94
C PHE A 319 -7.02 -13.64 -0.23
N LEU A 320 -7.96 -14.55 0.05
CA LEU A 320 -8.88 -15.08 -0.96
C LEU A 320 -10.25 -14.47 -0.76
N ILE A 321 -10.80 -13.87 -1.82
CA ILE A 321 -12.16 -13.33 -1.83
C ILE A 321 -13.02 -14.30 -2.63
N ILE A 322 -13.96 -14.95 -1.96
CA ILE A 322 -14.87 -15.93 -2.53
C ILE A 322 -16.25 -15.28 -2.71
N ARG A 323 -16.90 -15.58 -3.83
CA ARG A 323 -18.32 -15.26 -4.04
C ARG A 323 -19.14 -16.53 -3.90
N ASN A 324 -20.03 -16.53 -2.92
CA ASN A 324 -20.93 -17.64 -2.69
C ASN A 324 -22.06 -17.61 -3.74
N LYS A 325 -22.57 -18.80 -4.09
CA LYS A 325 -23.75 -18.87 -4.96
C LYS A 325 -24.97 -18.41 -4.16
N PRO A 326 -25.88 -17.61 -4.75
CA PRO A 326 -27.06 -17.15 -4.05
C PRO A 326 -27.90 -18.35 -3.58
N VAL A 327 -28.23 -18.36 -2.29
CA VAL A 327 -28.92 -19.48 -1.62
C VAL A 327 -30.41 -19.52 -1.98
N SER A 328 -30.99 -18.46 -2.56
CA SER A 328 -32.39 -18.46 -3.01
C SER A 328 -32.64 -17.68 -4.32
N ARG A 329 -33.65 -18.09 -5.09
CA ARG A 329 -34.08 -17.44 -6.34
C ARG A 329 -34.65 -16.02 -6.14
N ASN A 330 -34.97 -15.61 -4.91
CA ASN A 330 -35.58 -14.32 -4.58
C ASN A 330 -34.72 -13.43 -3.66
N GLY A 331 -33.50 -13.86 -3.30
CA GLY A 331 -32.62 -13.14 -2.38
C GLY A 331 -31.32 -12.73 -3.07
N SER A 332 -31.08 -11.42 -3.16
CA SER A 332 -29.88 -10.82 -3.73
C SER A 332 -28.69 -10.82 -2.74
N SER A 333 -28.48 -11.89 -1.97
CA SER A 333 -27.31 -11.94 -1.10
C SER A 333 -26.09 -12.35 -1.93
N ASN A 334 -25.35 -11.35 -2.41
CA ASN A 334 -24.00 -11.51 -2.93
C ASN A 334 -23.03 -11.74 -1.76
N GLU A 335 -23.30 -12.75 -0.93
CA GLU A 335 -22.44 -13.08 0.20
C GLU A 335 -21.03 -13.42 -0.31
N GLN A 336 -20.07 -12.77 0.33
CA GLN A 336 -18.66 -12.94 0.08
C GLN A 336 -17.99 -13.51 1.32
N GLU A 337 -16.93 -14.26 1.08
CA GLU A 337 -16.03 -14.70 2.14
C GLU A 337 -14.65 -14.12 1.88
N LEU A 338 -13.98 -13.68 2.93
CA LEU A 338 -12.59 -13.25 2.91
C LEU A 338 -11.79 -14.21 3.79
N MET A 339 -10.97 -15.04 3.16
CA MET A 339 -10.09 -15.98 3.83
C MET A 339 -8.67 -15.42 3.90
N ILE A 340 -8.04 -15.52 5.07
CA ILE A 340 -6.64 -15.14 5.28
C ILE A 340 -5.80 -16.39 5.51
N ILE A 341 -4.78 -16.58 4.68
CA ILE A 341 -3.84 -17.71 4.75
C ILE A 341 -2.47 -17.19 5.15
N ASP A 342 -1.85 -17.81 6.16
CA ASP A 342 -0.42 -17.66 6.45
C ASP A 342 0.34 -18.66 5.55
N THR A 343 1.15 -18.12 4.64
CA THR A 343 1.82 -18.89 3.60
C THR A 343 3.12 -19.53 4.10
N GLU A 344 3.66 -19.07 5.23
CA GLU A 344 4.84 -19.68 5.87
C GLU A 344 4.40 -20.86 6.74
N GLN A 345 3.35 -20.67 7.52
CA GLN A 345 2.76 -21.74 8.36
C GLN A 345 1.87 -22.69 7.56
N LYS A 346 1.61 -22.39 6.28
CA LYS A 346 0.78 -23.18 5.37
C LYS A 346 -0.60 -23.49 5.98
N LYS A 347 -1.24 -22.47 6.58
CA LYS A 347 -2.52 -22.64 7.28
C LYS A 347 -3.50 -21.50 7.01
N LEU A 348 -4.79 -21.83 6.98
CA LEU A 348 -5.87 -20.85 7.07
C LEU A 348 -5.87 -20.24 8.48
N LEU A 349 -5.84 -18.92 8.58
CA LEU A 349 -5.95 -18.19 9.83
C LEU A 349 -7.41 -17.91 10.18
N VAL A 350 -8.11 -17.21 9.29
CA VAL A 350 -9.44 -16.65 9.56
C VAL A 350 -10.28 -16.63 8.29
N THR A 351 -11.58 -16.80 8.45
CA THR A 351 -12.60 -16.57 7.42
C THR A 351 -13.59 -15.53 7.91
N PHE A 352 -13.69 -14.40 7.21
CA PHE A 352 -14.75 -13.42 7.41
C PHE A 352 -15.91 -13.71 6.46
N HIS A 353 -17.13 -13.60 6.98
CA HIS A 353 -18.35 -13.70 6.20
C HIS A 353 -19.02 -12.32 6.14
N GLY A 354 -19.42 -11.88 4.96
CA GLY A 354 -20.03 -10.56 4.81
C GLY A 354 -20.20 -10.15 3.36
N ASN A 355 -20.26 -8.84 3.14
CA ASN A 355 -20.32 -8.23 1.82
C ASN A 355 -19.20 -7.17 1.73
N PHE A 356 -18.90 -6.70 0.52
CA PHE A 356 -17.97 -5.59 0.28
C PHE A 356 -16.47 -5.89 0.48
N PHE A 357 -16.05 -7.16 0.46
CA PHE A 357 -14.62 -7.52 0.44
C PHE A 357 -13.93 -7.25 -0.91
N GLN A 358 -14.58 -6.51 -1.82
CA GLN A 358 -14.02 -6.18 -3.14
C GLN A 358 -12.87 -5.19 -3.05
N ASN A 359 -12.88 -4.34 -2.03
CA ASN A 359 -11.80 -3.41 -1.73
C ASN A 359 -11.17 -3.85 -0.41
N ILE A 360 -9.96 -4.37 -0.48
CA ILE A 360 -9.11 -4.60 0.67
C ILE A 360 -7.79 -3.86 0.47
N LEU A 361 -7.19 -3.46 1.58
CA LEU A 361 -5.85 -2.89 1.60
C LEU A 361 -5.04 -3.59 2.68
N VAL A 362 -3.93 -4.19 2.26
CA VAL A 362 -3.00 -4.89 3.16
C VAL A 362 -1.85 -3.95 3.48
N ASN A 363 -1.57 -3.78 4.77
CA ASN A 363 -0.55 -2.88 5.27
C ASN A 363 0.32 -3.59 6.33
N GLY A 364 1.32 -4.34 5.87
CA GLY A 364 2.08 -5.25 6.71
C GLY A 364 1.18 -6.33 7.32
N ASN A 365 1.08 -6.35 8.64
CA ASN A 365 0.23 -7.30 9.37
C ASN A 365 -1.21 -6.80 9.54
N PHE A 366 -1.55 -5.62 9.03
CA PHE A 366 -2.88 -5.06 9.14
C PHE A 366 -3.67 -5.24 7.85
N LEU A 367 -4.93 -5.62 7.98
CA LEU A 367 -5.89 -5.68 6.88
C LEU A 367 -6.96 -4.62 7.09
N PHE A 368 -7.08 -3.72 6.11
CA PHE A 368 -8.17 -2.79 5.97
C PHE A 368 -9.18 -3.39 5.00
N TYR A 369 -10.44 -3.46 5.38
CA TYR A 369 -11.52 -3.91 4.51
C TYR A 369 -12.77 -3.06 4.73
N GLU A 370 -13.69 -3.06 3.78
CA GLU A 370 -14.95 -2.31 3.89
C GLU A 370 -16.05 -3.19 4.47
N THR A 371 -16.87 -2.64 5.36
CA THR A 371 -18.11 -3.27 5.83
C THR A 371 -19.17 -2.20 6.13
N ILE A 372 -20.37 -2.63 6.51
CA ILE A 372 -21.45 -1.75 6.94
C ILE A 372 -21.65 -1.91 8.45
N SER A 373 -21.65 -0.79 9.16
CA SER A 373 -22.00 -0.73 10.59
C SER A 373 -23.04 0.36 10.79
N ASN A 374 -24.18 0.01 11.39
CA ASN A 374 -25.30 0.93 11.63
C ASN A 374 -25.79 1.67 10.37
N GLY A 375 -25.76 1.00 9.21
CA GLY A 375 -26.19 1.58 7.93
C GLY A 375 -25.16 2.49 7.24
N GLU A 376 -23.98 2.70 7.83
CA GLU A 376 -22.89 3.46 7.23
C GLU A 376 -21.72 2.56 6.83
N ALA A 377 -21.06 2.88 5.71
CA ALA A 377 -19.83 2.21 5.30
C ALA A 377 -18.68 2.62 6.24
N VAL A 378 -18.00 1.63 6.81
CA VAL A 378 -16.88 1.78 7.74
C VAL A 378 -15.70 0.92 7.29
N ILE A 379 -14.49 1.24 7.77
CA ILE A 379 -13.28 0.48 7.45
C ILE A 379 -12.68 -0.08 8.75
N PRO A 380 -12.96 -1.34 9.11
CA PRO A 380 -12.24 -2.01 10.18
C PRO A 380 -10.77 -2.21 9.81
N VAL A 381 -9.91 -2.09 10.82
CA VAL A 381 -8.48 -2.36 10.75
C VAL A 381 -8.23 -3.62 11.57
N TYR A 382 -7.98 -4.74 10.90
CA TYR A 382 -7.72 -6.02 11.53
C TYR A 382 -6.22 -6.25 11.70
N ASP A 383 -5.78 -6.62 12.91
CA ASP A 383 -4.42 -7.08 13.15
C ASP A 383 -4.36 -8.61 13.00
N ILE A 384 -3.69 -9.06 11.95
CA ILE A 384 -3.61 -10.48 11.59
C ILE A 384 -2.79 -11.26 12.62
N VAL A 385 -1.81 -10.64 13.28
CA VAL A 385 -0.94 -11.32 14.23
C VAL A 385 -1.61 -11.47 15.59
N ASN A 386 -2.33 -10.44 16.03
CA ASN A 386 -3.03 -10.45 17.31
C ASN A 386 -4.44 -11.05 17.23
N ASP A 387 -4.94 -11.32 16.02
CA ASP A 387 -6.26 -11.89 15.76
C ASP A 387 -7.40 -11.01 16.30
N ASP A 388 -7.26 -9.68 16.20
CA ASP A 388 -8.20 -8.72 16.76
C ASP A 388 -8.45 -7.50 15.84
N ILE A 389 -9.52 -6.76 16.15
CA ILE A 389 -9.80 -5.48 15.49
C ILE A 389 -8.99 -4.40 16.20
N TYR A 390 -7.93 -3.93 15.54
CA TYR A 390 -7.06 -2.87 16.02
C TYR A 390 -7.80 -1.53 16.19
N ASP A 391 -8.62 -1.17 15.19
CA ASP A 391 -9.49 0.01 15.22
C ASP A 391 -10.59 -0.07 14.15
N VAL A 392 -11.52 0.88 14.15
CA VAL A 392 -12.52 1.05 13.09
C VAL A 392 -12.59 2.50 12.64
N ILE A 393 -12.22 2.77 11.39
CA ILE A 393 -12.36 4.09 10.78
C ILE A 393 -13.83 4.33 10.46
N LYS A 394 -14.40 5.38 11.07
CA LYS A 394 -15.79 5.81 10.86
C LYS A 394 -15.84 7.28 10.51
N MET A 395 -16.64 7.63 9.51
CA MET A 395 -16.86 9.01 9.05
C MET A 395 -18.35 9.25 8.87
N PRO A 396 -18.88 10.43 9.26
CA PRO A 396 -20.26 10.78 8.98
C PRO A 396 -20.59 10.68 7.48
N GLY A 397 -21.61 9.90 7.13
CA GLY A 397 -22.00 9.65 5.74
C GLY A 397 -21.13 8.64 4.99
N GLY A 398 -20.35 7.85 5.74
CA GLY A 398 -19.58 6.70 5.27
C GLY A 398 -18.17 7.01 4.75
N CYS A 399 -17.34 5.97 4.73
CA CYS A 399 -15.99 5.98 4.15
C CYS A 399 -15.73 4.71 3.33
N GLY A 400 -14.71 4.76 2.46
CA GLY A 400 -14.26 3.62 1.68
C GLY A 400 -12.78 3.75 1.28
N ILE A 401 -12.14 2.63 1.01
CA ILE A 401 -10.72 2.51 0.67
C ILE A 401 -10.48 3.07 -0.73
N ASN A 402 -11.24 2.59 -1.72
CA ASN A 402 -11.03 2.94 -3.12
C ASN A 402 -12.10 3.89 -3.68
N ASN A 403 -13.33 3.80 -3.20
CA ASN A 403 -14.44 4.67 -3.56
C ASN A 403 -15.49 4.65 -2.44
N LEU A 404 -16.42 5.59 -2.46
CA LEU A 404 -17.59 5.49 -1.57
C LEU A 404 -18.60 4.55 -2.21
N ASN A 405 -18.78 3.38 -1.60
CA ASN A 405 -19.88 2.48 -1.95
C ASN A 405 -21.21 3.23 -1.84
N LYS A 406 -22.06 3.06 -2.86
CA LYS A 406 -23.37 3.71 -2.94
C LYS A 406 -24.46 2.89 -2.30
#